data_AF-A0AA88KWZ3-F1
#
_entry.id   AF-A0AA88KWZ3-F1
#
_cell.length_a   1.000
_cell.length_b   1.000
_cell.length_c   1.000
_cell.angle_alpha   90.00
_cell.angle_beta   90.00
_cell.angle_gamma   90.00
#
_symmetry.space_group_name_H-M   'P 1'
#
loop_
_entity.id
_entity.type
_entity.pdbx_description
1 polymer ?
#
loop_
_entity_poly.entity_id
_entity_poly.type
_entity_poly.pdbx_seq_one_letter_code
_entity_poly.pdbx_strand_id
1 'polypeptide(L)'
;MTAKQLQVISIKVCSVERNSFNGAVISRRSRYNAGTRFYTRGINLDGHVANFVETEQIVEYDGQKTAFVQTRGSIPIFWNQLPNLKYKPSVVIDSFKEHILALTKHFEEQVLQYGQQVLLNLVDQKGSEGRLASHYKTLIQTYNNDLLRLYCLPMAALYIFFQLH
;
A
#
# COMPACT_ATOMS: atom_id res chain seq x y z
N MET A 1 -6.70 18.27 12.67
CA MET A 1 -5.32 17.91 12.33
C MET A 1 -5.37 16.81 11.28
N THR A 2 -4.74 16.97 10.12
CA THR A 2 -4.85 16.01 9.00
C THR A 2 -4.10 14.70 9.31
N ALA A 3 -4.73 13.56 9.00
CA ALA A 3 -4.21 12.20 9.21
C ALA A 3 -2.91 11.89 8.44
N LYS A 4 -2.62 12.64 7.37
CA LYS A 4 -1.51 12.43 6.46
C LYS A 4 -0.58 13.66 6.46
N GLN A 5 0.72 13.40 6.43
CA GLN A 5 1.77 14.41 6.30
C GLN A 5 2.28 14.45 4.86
N LEU A 6 2.40 15.65 4.30
CA LEU A 6 2.99 15.86 2.99
C LEU A 6 4.47 15.48 3.01
N GLN A 7 4.91 14.66 2.05
CA GLN A 7 6.30 14.23 1.95
C GLN A 7 7.00 14.83 0.74
N VAL A 8 6.38 14.77 -0.45
CA VAL A 8 6.95 15.30 -1.70
C VAL A 8 5.84 15.95 -2.51
N ILE A 9 6.15 17.10 -3.10
CA ILE A 9 5.39 17.71 -4.19
C ILE A 9 6.39 18.04 -5.30
N SER A 10 6.07 17.64 -6.51
CA SER A 10 6.77 18.11 -7.72
C SER A 10 5.73 18.53 -8.73
N ILE A 11 5.78 19.79 -9.17
CA ILE A 11 4.93 20.32 -10.24
C ILE A 11 5.86 20.71 -11.38
N LYS A 12 5.58 20.24 -12.59
CA LYS A 12 6.37 20.52 -13.78
C LYS A 12 5.46 20.72 -14.98
N VAL A 13 5.82 21.68 -15.83
CA VAL A 13 5.29 21.74 -17.18
C VAL A 13 6.01 20.68 -17.99
N CYS A 14 5.25 19.80 -18.61
CA CYS A 14 5.73 18.71 -19.44
C CYS A 14 5.19 18.90 -20.86
N SER A 15 5.93 18.40 -21.85
CA SER A 15 5.51 18.41 -23.24
C SER A 15 5.58 17.01 -23.80
N VAL A 16 4.48 16.54 -24.40
CA VAL A 16 4.46 15.32 -25.21
C VAL A 16 4.08 15.73 -26.62
N GLU A 17 4.96 15.42 -27.57
CA GLU A 17 4.86 15.87 -28.96
C GLU A 17 4.73 17.40 -29.08
N ARG A 18 3.56 17.91 -29.48
CA ARG A 18 3.27 19.35 -29.63
C ARG A 18 2.41 19.92 -28.51
N ASN A 19 2.03 19.10 -27.54
CA ASN A 19 1.09 19.46 -26.49
C ASN A 19 1.83 19.66 -25.17
N SER A 20 1.68 20.84 -24.57
CA SER A 20 2.18 21.14 -23.23
C SER A 20 1.08 20.93 -22.18
N PHE A 21 1.39 20.25 -21.09
CA PHE A 21 0.50 20.03 -19.97
C PHE A 21 1.23 20.27 -18.64
N ASN A 22 0.47 20.57 -17.59
CA ASN A 22 1.00 20.64 -16.24
C ASN A 22 0.88 19.26 -15.59
N GLY A 23 2.01 18.69 -15.18
CA GLY A 23 2.07 17.48 -14.39
C GLY A 23 2.40 17.80 -12.94
N ALA A 24 1.68 17.21 -12.00
CA ALA A 24 2.03 17.23 -10.59
C ALA A 24 2.10 15.82 -10.02
N VAL A 25 3.06 15.57 -9.14
CA VAL A 25 3.14 14.35 -8.32
C VAL A 25 3.16 14.78 -6.87
N ILE A 26 2.19 14.29 -6.11
CA ILE A 26 2.05 14.56 -4.68
C ILE A 26 2.10 13.24 -3.93
N SER A 27 3.05 13.11 -3.00
CA SER A 27 3.12 11.95 -2.10
C SER A 27 2.86 12.37 -0.67
N ARG A 28 1.91 11.68 -0.03
CA ARG A 28 1.46 11.91 1.35
C ARG A 28 1.67 10.64 2.17
N ARG A 29 2.37 10.76 3.29
CA ARG A 29 2.64 9.65 4.21
C ARG A 29 1.67 9.70 5.40
N SER A 30 1.10 8.56 5.77
CA SER A 30 0.27 8.46 6.98
C SER A 30 1.08 8.76 8.24
N ARG A 31 0.45 9.47 9.18
CA ARG A 31 0.99 9.69 10.53
C ARG A 31 0.61 8.57 11.50
N TYR A 32 -0.38 7.75 11.14
CA TYR A 32 -0.81 6.61 11.93
C TYR A 32 0.18 5.46 11.83
N ASN A 33 0.27 4.67 12.92
CA ASN A 33 1.21 3.56 13.05
C ASN A 33 2.65 3.94 12.63
N ALA A 34 3.04 5.18 12.97
CA ALA A 34 4.38 5.69 12.71
C ALA A 34 5.34 5.16 13.79
N GLY A 35 6.46 4.61 13.34
CA GLY A 35 7.58 4.29 14.21
C GLY A 35 8.83 4.05 13.37
N THR A 36 9.89 3.59 14.03
CA THR A 36 11.20 3.46 13.38
C THR A 36 11.16 2.34 12.33
N ARG A 37 11.86 2.57 11.20
CA ARG A 37 11.86 1.72 9.99
C ARG A 37 12.10 0.22 10.26
N PHE A 38 12.79 -0.10 11.36
CA PHE A 38 13.13 -1.47 11.76
C PHE A 38 12.18 -2.08 12.80
N TYR A 39 11.33 -1.29 13.46
CA TYR A 39 10.50 -1.76 14.57
C TYR A 39 9.01 -1.75 14.26
N THR A 40 8.56 -0.92 13.31
CA THR A 40 7.14 -0.79 12.99
C THR A 40 6.85 -1.35 11.60
N ARG A 41 6.23 -2.53 11.58
CA ARG A 41 5.75 -3.24 10.39
C ARG A 41 4.37 -3.81 10.66
N GLY A 42 3.68 -4.15 9.59
CA GLY A 42 2.34 -4.72 9.69
C GLY A 42 1.27 -3.69 10.05
N ILE A 43 0.19 -4.21 10.63
CA ILE A 43 -1.00 -3.46 11.02
C ILE A 43 -1.04 -3.22 12.54
N ASN A 44 -1.70 -2.16 12.99
CA ASN A 44 -2.03 -1.95 14.40
C ASN A 44 -3.48 -2.40 14.71
N LEU A 45 -3.91 -2.30 15.97
CA LEU A 45 -5.25 -2.70 16.41
C LEU A 45 -6.39 -1.84 15.83
N ASP A 46 -6.05 -0.64 15.37
CA ASP A 46 -6.99 0.32 14.78
C ASP A 46 -7.19 0.10 13.27
N GLY A 47 -6.40 -0.78 12.63
CA GLY A 47 -6.48 -1.04 11.19
C GLY A 47 -5.49 -0.22 10.35
N HIS A 48 -4.61 0.55 10.98
CA HIS A 48 -3.62 1.37 10.28
C HIS A 48 -2.32 0.60 10.03
N VAL A 49 -1.92 0.52 8.76
CA VAL A 49 -0.66 -0.13 8.36
C VAL A 49 0.54 0.80 8.47
N ALA A 50 1.67 0.24 8.88
CA ALA A 50 2.93 0.96 8.92
C ALA A 50 3.38 1.36 7.51
N ASN A 51 4.10 2.48 7.40
CA ASN A 51 4.66 3.00 6.14
C ASN A 51 3.61 3.22 5.03
N PHE A 52 2.36 3.54 5.39
CA PHE A 52 1.33 3.89 4.41
C PHE A 52 1.67 5.20 3.71
N VAL A 53 1.69 5.17 2.38
CA VAL A 53 1.93 6.31 1.50
C VAL A 53 0.90 6.28 0.38
N GLU A 54 0.33 7.43 0.11
CA GLU A 54 -0.52 7.69 -1.04
C GLU A 54 0.25 8.59 -1.99
N THR A 55 0.30 8.22 -3.27
CA THR A 55 0.89 9.03 -4.33
C THR A 55 -0.18 9.36 -5.35
N GLU A 56 -0.36 10.64 -5.61
CA GLU A 56 -1.32 11.18 -6.54
C GLU A 56 -0.57 11.84 -7.70
N GLN A 57 -0.92 11.44 -8.92
CA GLN A 57 -0.42 12.02 -10.16
C GLN A 57 -1.55 12.84 -10.77
N ILE A 58 -1.34 14.13 -10.94
CA ILE A 58 -2.32 15.07 -11.50
C ILE A 58 -1.80 15.54 -12.85
N VAL A 59 -2.66 15.49 -13.86
CA VAL A 59 -2.38 16.04 -15.19
C VAL A 59 -3.45 17.08 -15.50
N GLU A 60 -3.00 18.28 -15.83
CA GLU A 60 -3.85 19.36 -16.32
C GLU A 60 -3.46 19.71 -17.75
N TYR A 61 -4.40 19.55 -18.68
CA TYR A 61 -4.24 19.84 -20.09
C TYR A 61 -5.51 20.49 -20.63
N ASP A 62 -5.36 21.64 -21.27
CA ASP A 62 -6.47 22.36 -21.94
C ASP A 62 -7.70 22.59 -21.03
N GLY A 63 -7.44 23.04 -19.79
CA GLY A 63 -8.48 23.27 -18.77
C GLY A 63 -9.09 22.00 -18.15
N GLN A 64 -8.79 20.82 -18.69
CA GLN A 64 -9.19 19.54 -18.11
C GLN A 64 -8.17 19.06 -17.09
N LYS A 65 -8.66 18.46 -16.00
CA LYS A 65 -7.83 17.92 -14.91
C LYS A 65 -8.18 16.47 -14.67
N THR A 66 -7.17 15.62 -14.60
CA THR A 66 -7.30 14.23 -14.19
C THR A 66 -6.32 13.93 -13.06
N ALA A 67 -6.71 13.03 -12.17
CA ALA A 67 -5.88 12.60 -11.06
C ALA A 67 -5.88 11.07 -10.97
N PHE A 68 -4.71 10.50 -10.71
CA PHE A 68 -4.53 9.07 -10.51
C PHE A 68 -3.85 8.81 -9.18
N VAL A 69 -4.49 8.02 -8.31
CA VAL A 69 -4.04 7.76 -6.95
C VAL A 69 -3.57 6.31 -6.83
N GLN A 70 -2.39 6.13 -6.24
CA GLN A 70 -1.84 4.82 -5.87
C GLN A 70 -1.49 4.81 -4.38
N THR A 71 -1.88 3.75 -3.70
CA THR A 71 -1.54 3.53 -2.28
C THR A 71 -0.48 2.43 -2.16
N ARG A 72 0.39 2.59 -1.17
CA ARG A 72 1.42 1.61 -0.80
C ARG A 72 1.51 1.56 0.73
N GLY A 73 1.61 0.37 1.29
CA GLY A 73 1.79 0.20 2.74
C GLY A 73 2.46 -1.12 3.08
N SER A 74 2.66 -1.36 4.38
CA SER A 74 3.03 -2.69 4.87
C SER A 74 1.87 -3.67 4.68
N ILE A 75 2.17 -4.96 4.56
CA ILE A 75 1.14 -6.02 4.49
C ILE A 75 0.25 -5.92 5.75
N PRO A 76 -1.09 -5.84 5.61
CA PRO A 76 -2.03 -5.53 6.69
C PRO A 76 -2.30 -6.73 7.62
N ILE A 77 -1.24 -7.31 8.18
CA ILE A 77 -1.31 -8.40 9.16
C ILE A 77 -0.36 -8.07 10.33
N PHE A 78 -0.48 -8.74 11.47
CA PHE A 78 0.44 -8.52 12.59
C PHE A 78 1.73 -9.32 12.37
N TRP A 79 2.79 -8.62 11.98
CA TRP A 79 4.11 -9.24 11.76
C TRP A 79 5.23 -8.29 12.11
N ASN A 80 6.37 -8.86 12.48
CA ASN A 80 7.59 -8.12 12.72
C ASN A 80 8.77 -8.78 12.00
N GLN A 81 9.83 -7.99 11.82
CA GLN A 81 11.10 -8.44 11.28
C GLN A 81 12.18 -7.75 12.10
N LEU A 82 12.37 -8.24 13.33
CA LEU A 82 13.29 -7.62 14.27
C LEU A 82 14.73 -7.71 13.74
N PRO A 83 15.52 -6.62 13.85
CA PRO A 83 16.91 -6.63 13.41
C PRO A 83 17.72 -7.67 14.18
N ASN A 84 18.54 -8.44 13.48
CA ASN A 84 19.49 -9.39 14.05
C ASN A 84 20.81 -9.34 13.25
N LEU A 85 21.80 -10.15 13.62
CA LEU A 85 23.10 -10.20 12.93
C LEU A 85 23.03 -10.74 11.49
N LYS A 86 21.87 -11.22 11.02
CA LYS A 86 21.70 -11.72 9.65
C LYS A 86 21.40 -10.56 8.71
N TYR A 87 21.93 -10.65 7.50
CA TYR A 87 21.67 -9.70 6.40
C TYR A 87 20.17 -9.53 6.11
N LYS A 88 19.39 -10.62 6.18
CA LYS A 88 17.92 -10.60 6.04
C LYS A 88 17.30 -11.28 7.27
N PRO A 89 16.89 -10.53 8.29
CA PRO A 89 16.22 -11.09 9.46
C PRO A 89 14.93 -11.79 9.05
N SER A 90 14.57 -12.86 9.76
CA SER A 90 13.37 -13.63 9.42
C SER A 90 12.11 -12.88 9.82
N VAL A 91 11.07 -13.03 9.00
CA VAL A 91 9.73 -12.53 9.30
C VAL A 91 9.07 -13.44 10.32
N VAL A 92 8.45 -12.84 11.35
CA VAL A 92 7.65 -13.53 12.36
C VAL A 92 6.24 -12.96 12.34
N ILE A 93 5.25 -13.84 12.20
CA ILE A 93 3.82 -13.51 12.26
C ILE A 93 3.38 -13.70 13.71
N ASP A 94 2.65 -12.72 14.25
CA ASP A 94 2.12 -12.81 15.60
C ASP A 94 0.84 -13.66 15.62
N SER A 95 0.95 -14.94 15.99
CA SER A 95 -0.18 -15.86 16.00
C SER A 95 -1.22 -15.59 17.09
N PHE A 96 -0.90 -14.78 18.11
CA PHE A 96 -1.80 -14.49 19.23
C PHE A 96 -2.74 -13.32 18.94
N LYS A 97 -2.55 -12.63 17.82
CA LYS A 97 -3.37 -11.46 17.44
C LYS A 97 -4.51 -11.84 16.51
N GLU A 98 -5.61 -11.13 16.66
CA GLU A 98 -6.77 -11.23 15.77
C GLU A 98 -6.51 -10.49 14.45
N HIS A 99 -5.90 -11.18 13.48
CA HIS A 99 -5.57 -10.59 12.17
C HIS A 99 -6.81 -10.15 11.40
N ILE A 100 -7.87 -10.97 11.38
CA ILE A 100 -9.09 -10.69 10.61
C ILE A 100 -9.75 -9.39 11.07
N LEU A 101 -9.84 -9.14 12.37
CA LEU A 101 -10.49 -7.94 12.89
C LEU A 101 -9.79 -6.65 12.43
N ALA A 102 -8.46 -6.61 12.54
CA ALA A 102 -7.68 -5.46 12.09
C ALA A 102 -7.70 -5.32 10.56
N LEU A 103 -7.62 -6.43 9.84
CA LEU A 103 -7.71 -6.50 8.38
C LEU A 103 -9.05 -5.94 7.87
N THR A 104 -10.16 -6.31 8.53
CA THR A 104 -11.50 -5.82 8.21
C THR A 104 -11.55 -4.30 8.36
N LYS A 105 -11.13 -3.75 9.51
CA LYS A 105 -11.09 -2.30 9.73
C LYS A 105 -10.26 -1.58 8.66
N HIS A 106 -9.11 -2.16 8.31
CA HIS A 106 -8.24 -1.60 7.28
C HIS A 106 -8.94 -1.51 5.91
N PHE A 107 -9.53 -2.60 5.43
CA PHE A 107 -10.14 -2.61 4.11
C PHE A 107 -11.47 -1.88 4.05
N GLU A 108 -12.23 -1.83 5.14
CA GLU A 108 -13.40 -0.94 5.25
C GLU A 108 -12.98 0.52 5.07
N GLU A 109 -11.92 0.97 5.73
CA GLU A 109 -11.38 2.32 5.55
C GLU A 109 -10.86 2.54 4.12
N GLN A 110 -10.12 1.58 3.54
CA GLN A 110 -9.61 1.70 2.17
C GLN A 110 -10.74 1.77 1.14
N VAL A 111 -11.76 0.92 1.27
CA VAL A 111 -12.91 0.91 0.35
C VAL A 111 -13.72 2.19 0.49
N LEU A 112 -13.90 2.70 1.71
CA LEU A 112 -14.58 3.96 1.95
C LEU A 112 -13.85 5.15 1.29
N GLN A 113 -12.51 5.16 1.34
CA GLN A 113 -11.70 6.27 0.82
C GLN A 113 -11.45 6.19 -0.69
N TYR A 114 -11.26 4.98 -1.23
CA TYR A 114 -10.75 4.78 -2.59
C TYR A 114 -11.62 3.86 -3.46
N GLY A 115 -12.69 3.28 -2.92
CA GLY A 115 -13.55 2.35 -3.64
C GLY A 115 -12.91 0.97 -3.84
N GLN A 116 -13.14 0.36 -5.00
CA GLN A 116 -12.63 -0.97 -5.32
C GLN A 116 -11.09 -1.02 -5.26
N GLN A 117 -10.53 -2.02 -4.58
CA GLN A 117 -9.09 -2.14 -4.38
C GLN A 117 -8.50 -3.31 -5.16
N VAL A 118 -7.38 -3.04 -5.84
CA VAL A 118 -6.50 -4.05 -6.42
C VAL A 118 -5.24 -4.14 -5.59
N LEU A 119 -5.02 -5.30 -4.96
CA LEU A 119 -3.94 -5.54 -4.03
C LEU A 119 -2.81 -6.27 -4.78
N LEU A 120 -1.64 -5.64 -4.85
CA LEU A 120 -0.46 -6.20 -5.49
C LEU A 120 0.56 -6.62 -4.42
N ASN A 121 0.82 -7.92 -4.31
CA ASN A 121 1.84 -8.45 -3.42
C ASN A 121 3.06 -8.92 -4.22
N LEU A 122 4.20 -8.25 -4.01
CA LEU A 122 5.48 -8.51 -4.67
C LEU A 122 6.52 -9.15 -3.74
N VAL A 123 6.11 -9.62 -2.56
CA VAL A 123 7.03 -10.25 -1.60
C VAL A 123 7.59 -11.56 -2.18
N ASP A 124 8.86 -11.86 -1.85
CA ASP A 124 9.50 -13.11 -2.25
C ASP A 124 8.67 -14.30 -1.77
N GLN A 125 8.28 -15.17 -2.70
CA GLN A 125 7.45 -16.33 -2.40
C GLN A 125 8.24 -17.45 -1.71
N LYS A 126 9.55 -17.28 -1.51
CA LYS A 126 10.42 -18.22 -0.81
C LYS A 126 10.65 -17.82 0.65
N GLY A 127 11.00 -18.81 1.49
CA GLY A 127 11.45 -18.58 2.86
C GLY A 127 10.36 -18.03 3.81
N SER A 128 10.77 -17.18 4.76
CA SER A 128 9.85 -16.58 5.75
C SER A 128 8.88 -15.57 5.13
N GLU A 129 9.29 -14.91 4.05
CA GLU A 129 8.48 -13.96 3.30
C GLU A 129 7.37 -14.67 2.50
N GLY A 130 7.67 -15.84 1.93
CA GLY A 130 6.65 -16.70 1.33
C GLY A 130 5.56 -17.11 2.32
N ARG A 131 5.94 -17.49 3.55
CA ARG A 131 4.97 -17.80 4.62
C ARG A 131 4.07 -16.61 4.95
N LEU A 132 4.62 -15.40 4.99
CA LEU A 132 3.86 -14.16 5.17
C LEU A 132 2.86 -13.94 4.03
N ALA A 133 3.32 -14.08 2.79
CA ALA A 133 2.48 -13.92 1.60
C ALA A 133 1.34 -14.96 1.54
N SER A 134 1.65 -16.23 1.85
CA SER A 134 0.65 -17.29 1.93
C SER A 134 -0.39 -17.02 3.01
N HIS A 135 0.05 -16.64 4.21
CA HIS A 135 -0.86 -16.33 5.32
C HIS A 135 -1.78 -15.15 4.98
N TYR A 136 -1.22 -14.08 4.42
CA TYR A 136 -1.99 -12.93 3.96
C TYR A 136 -3.02 -13.32 2.89
N LYS A 137 -2.64 -14.15 1.91
CA LYS A 137 -3.55 -14.66 0.89
C LYS A 137 -4.72 -15.43 1.51
N THR A 138 -4.46 -16.32 2.47
CA THR A 138 -5.51 -17.05 3.17
C THR A 138 -6.46 -16.11 3.91
N LEU A 139 -5.93 -15.09 4.60
CA LEU A 139 -6.76 -14.11 5.31
C LEU A 139 -7.67 -13.31 4.39
N ILE A 140 -7.17 -12.87 3.22
CA ILE A 140 -7.98 -12.17 2.21
C ILE A 140 -9.08 -13.08 1.65
N GLN A 141 -8.76 -14.37 1.42
CA GLN A 141 -9.76 -15.35 0.99
C GLN A 141 -10.83 -15.59 2.05
N THR A 142 -10.46 -15.61 3.33
CA THR A 142 -11.42 -15.72 4.45
C THR A 142 -12.28 -14.47 4.60
N TYR A 143 -11.71 -13.27 4.40
CA TYR A 143 -12.45 -12.01 4.45
C TYR A 143 -13.53 -11.90 3.35
N ASN A 144 -13.28 -12.53 2.20
CA ASN A 144 -14.24 -12.75 1.11
C ASN A 144 -15.08 -11.50 0.74
N ASN A 145 -14.40 -10.46 0.24
CA ASN A 145 -15.03 -9.22 -0.19
C ASN A 145 -14.83 -9.00 -1.69
N ASP A 146 -15.93 -8.86 -2.43
CA ASP A 146 -15.94 -8.70 -3.90
C ASP A 146 -15.23 -7.43 -4.40
N LEU A 147 -15.07 -6.44 -3.52
CA LEU A 147 -14.39 -5.18 -3.81
C LEU A 147 -12.86 -5.29 -3.73
N LEU A 148 -12.33 -6.44 -3.30
CA LEU A 148 -10.90 -6.68 -3.18
C LEU A 148 -10.44 -7.73 -4.19
N ARG A 149 -9.40 -7.43 -4.97
CA ARG A 149 -8.73 -8.40 -5.85
C ARG A 149 -7.25 -8.48 -5.53
N LEU A 150 -6.79 -9.62 -5.03
CA LEU A 150 -5.39 -9.87 -4.69
C LEU A 150 -4.64 -10.59 -5.81
N TYR A 151 -3.53 -10.00 -6.26
CA TYR A 151 -2.58 -10.61 -7.19
C TYR A 151 -1.21 -10.77 -6.51
N CYS A 152 -0.72 -12.00 -6.47
CA CYS A 152 0.65 -12.31 -6.06
C CYS A 152 1.50 -12.48 -7.32
N LEU A 153 2.31 -11.48 -7.64
CA LEU A 153 3.16 -11.51 -8.82
C LEU A 153 4.57 -11.99 -8.44
N PRO A 154 5.25 -12.76 -9.30
CA PRO A 154 6.69 -12.96 -9.14
C PRO A 154 7.35 -11.57 -9.25
N MET A 155 8.39 -11.31 -8.45
CA MET A 155 9.15 -10.05 -8.40
C MET A 155 9.58 -9.47 -9.77
N ALA A 156 9.47 -10.26 -10.85
CA ALA A 156 9.79 -9.88 -12.23
C ALA A 156 8.64 -9.24 -13.03
N ALA A 157 7.40 -9.21 -12.54
CA ALA A 157 6.26 -8.65 -13.28
C ALA A 157 5.83 -7.29 -12.70
N LEU A 158 6.25 -6.21 -13.34
CA LEU A 158 5.77 -4.85 -13.09
C LEU A 158 4.60 -4.57 -14.04
N TYR A 159 3.35 -4.67 -13.57
CA TYR A 159 2.19 -4.14 -14.30
C TYR A 159 1.28 -3.37 -13.34
N ILE A 160 1.09 -2.10 -13.65
CA ILE A 160 0.14 -1.17 -13.01
C ILE A 160 -1.15 -1.26 -13.81
N PHE A 161 -2.30 -1.46 -13.15
CA PHE A 161 -3.60 -1.38 -13.81
C PHE A 161 -4.30 -0.06 -13.50
N PHE A 162 -5.06 0.35 -14.50
CA PHE A 162 -5.68 1.63 -14.76
C PHE A 162 -7.10 1.65 -14.18
N GLN A 163 -7.50 2.74 -13.52
CA GLN A 163 -8.92 3.07 -13.34
C GLN A 163 -9.10 4.56 -13.67
N LEU A 164 -9.62 4.83 -14.87
CA LEU A 164 -10.17 6.12 -15.26
C LEU A 164 -11.64 6.11 -14.84
N HIS A 165 -12.03 7.03 -13.96
CA HIS A 165 -13.31 7.73 -14.02
C HIS A 165 -13.06 9.20 -13.72
#